data_AF-A0A8C0MBP1-F1
#
_entry.id   AF-A0A8C0MBP1-F1
#
_cell.length_a   1.000
_cell.length_b   1.000
_cell.length_c   1.000
_cell.angle_alpha   90.00
_cell.angle_beta   90.00
_cell.angle_gamma   90.00
#
_symmetry.space_group_name_H-M   'P 1'
#
loop_
_entity.id
_entity.type
_entity.pdbx_description
1 polymer ?
#
loop_
_entity_poly.entity_id
_entity_poly.type
_entity_poly.pdbx_seq_one_letter_code
_entity_poly.pdbx_strand_id
1 'polypeptide(L)' 'WAAGVRTHGGKPDTRVFKKLCSNFKLEAYLGNQVFVDHLDKVNPVDGAVLVDHDHLKDHKVFVTLTCTICYGCRTWI' A
#
# COMPACT_ATOMS: atom_id res chain seq x y z
N TRP A 1 -2.59 6.43 -7.38
CA TRP A 1 -1.27 5.90 -6.99
C TRP A 1 -0.21 6.71 -7.69
N ALA A 2 0.73 7.32 -6.97
CA ALA A 2 1.84 8.01 -7.60
C ALA A 2 2.86 6.97 -8.08
N ALA A 3 3.42 7.17 -9.29
CA ALA A 3 4.36 6.26 -9.93
C ALA A 3 5.51 5.86 -8.98
N GLY A 4 5.86 4.57 -9.01
CA GLY A 4 6.80 3.94 -8.09
C GLY A 4 8.11 4.71 -7.95
N VAL A 5 8.50 4.97 -6.71
CA VAL A 5 9.79 5.60 -6.40
C VAL A 5 10.85 4.51 -6.43
N ARG A 6 11.89 4.72 -7.24
CA ARG A 6 13.08 3.87 -7.22
C ARG A 6 13.76 4.03 -5.86
N THR A 7 13.90 2.95 -5.11
CA THR A 7 14.65 2.97 -3.84
C THR A 7 16.12 3.31 -4.10
N HIS A 8 16.68 4.27 -3.36
CA HIS A 8 18.11 4.58 -3.43
C HIS A 8 18.89 3.41 -2.79
N GLY A 9 19.48 2.54 -3.61
CA GLY A 9 20.40 1.47 -3.15
C GLY A 9 19.98 0.01 -3.39
N GLY A 10 18.88 -0.26 -4.08
CA GLY A 10 18.42 -1.64 -4.35
C GLY A 10 18.49 -2.03 -5.83
N LYS A 11 18.65 -3.34 -6.11
CA LYS A 11 18.70 -3.96 -7.46
C LYS A 11 17.71 -3.31 -8.46
N PRO A 12 18.08 -3.18 -9.75
CA PRO A 12 17.40 -2.34 -10.75
C PRO A 12 15.94 -2.67 -11.05
N ASP A 13 15.39 -3.77 -10.53
CA ASP A 13 14.01 -4.22 -10.80
C ASP A 13 13.06 -4.13 -9.60
N THR A 14 13.49 -3.58 -8.46
CA THR A 14 12.65 -3.51 -7.26
C THR A 14 11.90 -2.18 -7.21
N ARG A 15 10.82 -2.06 -8.00
CA ARG A 15 9.93 -0.89 -7.94
C ARG A 15 9.04 -0.98 -6.70
N VAL A 16 9.11 0.03 -5.83
CA VAL A 16 8.25 0.13 -4.64
C VAL A 16 7.18 1.18 -4.88
N PHE A 17 5.96 0.85 -4.50
CA PHE A 17 4.81 1.73 -4.60
C PHE A 17 4.55 2.36 -3.25
N LYS A 18 4.42 3.69 -3.23
CA LYS A 18 4.16 4.41 -1.99
C LYS A 18 2.94 5.29 -2.10
N LYS A 19 2.20 5.41 -1.00
CA LYS A 19 1.06 6.32 -0.87
C LYS A 19 1.19 7.08 0.43
N LEU A 20 1.20 8.40 0.29
CA LEU A 20 1.31 9.35 1.39
C LEU A 20 -0.08 9.76 1.85
N CYS A 21 -0.27 9.82 3.16
CA CYS A 21 -1.48 10.35 3.76
C CYS A 21 -1.54 11.87 3.55
N SER A 22 -2.75 12.43 3.45
CA SER A 22 -2.98 13.86 3.21
C SER A 22 -2.32 14.76 4.28
N ASN A 23 -2.18 14.24 5.50
CA ASN A 23 -1.54 14.93 6.62
C ASN A 23 0.00 14.81 6.63
N PHE A 24 0.59 14.09 5.67
CA PHE A 24 2.03 13.81 5.57
C PHE A 24 2.65 13.07 6.76
N LYS A 25 1.84 12.52 7.68
CA LYS A 25 2.30 11.83 8.91
C LYS A 25 2.34 10.30 8.80
N LEU A 26 1.72 9.75 7.74
CA LEU A 26 1.75 8.33 7.44
C LEU A 26 2.09 8.11 5.97
N GLU A 27 2.97 7.13 5.72
CA GLU A 27 3.30 6.66 4.39
C GLU A 27 3.20 5.13 4.34
N ALA A 28 2.42 4.61 3.41
CA ALA A 28 2.33 3.18 3.15
C ALA A 28 3.21 2.82 1.95
N TYR A 29 3.96 1.73 2.08
CA TYR A 29 4.86 1.17 1.09
C TYR A 29 4.45 -0.26 0.76
N LEU A 30 4.35 -0.58 -0.53
CA LEU A 30 4.04 -1.92 -1.02
C LEU A 30 5.09 -2.34 -2.06
N GLY A 31 5.53 -3.59 -1.96
CA GLY A 31 6.45 -4.17 -2.94
C GLY A 31 5.77 -4.46 -4.29
N ASN A 32 4.46 -4.73 -4.28
CA ASN A 32 3.69 -5.07 -5.48
C ASN A 32 2.29 -4.43 -5.44
N GLN A 33 1.74 -4.14 -6.62
CA GLN A 33 0.36 -3.65 -6.81
C GLN A 33 -0.57 -4.72 -7.40
N VAL A 34 0.00 -5.79 -7.96
CA VAL A 34 -0.76 -6.86 -8.60
C VAL A 34 -0.50 -8.15 -7.84
N PHE A 35 -1.53 -8.64 -7.16
CA PHE A 35 -1.49 -9.89 -6.40
C PHE A 35 -2.16 -10.97 -7.25
N VAL A 36 -1.36 -11.92 -7.71
CA VAL A 36 -1.82 -13.05 -8.51
C VAL A 36 -2.41 -14.10 -7.58
N ASP A 37 -3.58 -14.61 -7.96
CA ASP A 37 -4.20 -15.77 -7.35
C ASP A 37 -3.80 -17.02 -8.12
N HIS A 38 -3.22 -18.00 -7.43
CA HIS A 38 -2.74 -19.26 -7.99
C HIS A 38 -3.72 -20.43 -7.77
N LEU A 39 -5.02 -20.16 -7.58
CA LEU A 39 -6.11 -21.10 -7.27
C LEU A 39 -6.00 -21.74 -5.87
N ASP A 40 -4.81 -22.21 -5.50
CA ASP A 40 -4.55 -22.80 -4.18
C ASP A 40 -4.13 -21.76 -3.15
N LYS A 41 -3.44 -20.69 -3.59
CA LYS A 41 -2.85 -19.65 -2.74
C LYS A 41 -2.78 -18.31 -3.47
N VAL A 42 -2.94 -17.24 -2.70
CA VAL A 42 -2.75 -15.86 -3.18
C VAL A 42 -1.38 -15.36 -2.71
N ASN A 43 -0.70 -14.58 -3.55
CA ASN A 43 0.54 -13.93 -3.15
C ASN A 43 0.29 -12.98 -1.97
N PRO A 44 1.10 -13.06 -0.89
CA PRO A 44 0.92 -12.23 0.28
C PRO A 44 1.13 -10.75 -0.04
N VAL A 45 0.41 -9.89 0.69
CA VAL A 45 0.59 -8.44 0.60
C VAL A 45 1.75 -8.02 1.49
N ASP A 46 2.94 -7.88 0.88
CA ASP A 46 4.13 -7.42 1.57
C ASP A 46 4.29 -5.90 1.47
N GLY A 47 4.42 -5.26 2.64
CA GLY A 47 4.54 -3.82 2.75
C GLY A 47 5.02 -3.34 4.12
N ALA A 48 5.31 -2.05 4.18
CA ALA A 48 5.72 -1.35 5.41
C ALA A 48 4.95 -0.05 5.54
N VAL A 49 4.73 0.42 6.77
CA VAL A 49 4.12 1.72 7.05
C VAL A 49 5.10 2.55 7.85
N LEU A 50 5.45 3.72 7.33
CA LEU A 50 6.19 4.74 8.06
C LEU A 50 5.19 5.63 8.80
N VAL A 51 5.41 5.81 10.08
CA VAL A 51 4.54 6.58 10.97
C VAL A 51 5.39 7.57 11.75
N ASP A 52 4.94 8.83 11.78
CA ASP A 52 5.53 9.85 12.63
C ASP A 52 5.24 9.57 14.12
N HIS A 53 6.29 9.58 14.94
CA HIS A 53 6.23 9.26 16.37
C HIS A 53 5.35 10.25 17.15
N ASP A 54 5.29 11.52 16.72
CA ASP A 54 4.42 12.51 17.37
C ASP A 54 2.94 12.25 17.13
N HIS A 55 2.59 11.51 16.09
CA HIS A 55 1.21 11.14 15.80
C HIS A 55 0.76 9.85 16.51
N LEU A 56 1.68 9.08 17.09
CA LEU A 56 1.38 7.78 17.72
C LEU A 56 0.94 7.85 19.19
N LYS A 57 1.15 9.00 19.87
CA LYS A 57 0.96 9.10 21.33
C LYS A 57 -0.45 8.74 21.79
N ASP A 58 -1.48 9.21 21.08
CA ASP A 58 -2.89 8.99 21.42
C ASP A 58 -3.67 8.25 20.32
N HIS A 59 -2.98 7.77 19.28
CA HIS A 59 -3.59 7.15 18.12
C HIS A 59 -3.06 5.75 17.86
N LYS A 60 -3.93 4.87 17.36
CA LYS A 60 -3.57 3.54 16.88
C LYS A 60 -3.61 3.53 15.36
N VAL A 61 -2.57 2.98 14.76
CA VAL A 61 -2.48 2.78 13.31
C VAL A 61 -2.99 1.39 12.98
N PHE A 62 -3.93 1.31 12.05
CA PHE A 62 -4.49 0.05 11.56
C PHE A 62 -4.28 -0.06 10.05
N VAL A 63 -4.10 -1.29 9.58
CA VAL A 63 -4.04 -1.62 8.15
C VAL A 63 -5.22 -2.52 7.85
N THR A 64 -6.00 -2.17 6.83
CA THR A 64 -7.18 -2.94 6.42
C THR A 64 -7.01 -3.39 4.97
N LEU A 65 -7.19 -4.68 4.73
CA LEU A 65 -7.33 -5.23 3.39
C LEU A 65 -8.83 -5.29 3.06
N THR A 66 -9.31 -4.38 2.22
CA THR A 66 -10.72 -4.33 1.83
C THR A 66 -10.91 -4.98 0.47
N CYS A 67 -11.73 -6.03 0.43
CA CYS A 67 -12.26 -6.56 -0.82
C CYS A 67 -13.64 -5.94 -1.06
N THR A 68 -13.78 -5.13 -2.10
CA THR A 68 -15.05 -4.49 -2.45
C THR A 68 -15.59 -5.13 -3.73
N ILE A 69 -16.81 -5.66 -3.66
CA ILE A 69 -17.53 -6.16 -4.84
C ILE A 69 -18.56 -5.10 -5.24
N CYS A 70 -18.38 -4.50 -6.42
CA CYS A 70 -19.26 -3.46 -6.92
C CYS A 70 -20.23 -4.04 -7.96
N TYR A 71 -21.53 -3.88 -7.74
CA TYR A 71 -22.58 -4.25 -8.71
C TYR A 71 -23.33 -2.98 -9.16
N GLY A 72 -23.36 -2.72 -10.48
CA GLY A 72 -24.05 -1.58 -11.09
C GLY A 72 -23.15 -0.64 -11.90
N CYS A 73 -23.76 0.32 -12.62
CA CYS A 73 -23.05 1.32 -13.43
C CYS A 73 -22.87 2.62 -12.62
N ARG A 74 -21.85 2.65 -11.77
CA ARG A 74 -21.28 3.89 -11.21
C ARG A 74 -19.77 3.83 -11.29
N THR A 75 -19.27 4.25 -12.46
CA THR A 75 -18.32 5.37 -12.61
C THR A 75 -17.34 5.56 -11.44
N TRP A 76 -16.13 5.04 -11.67
CA TRP A 76 -14.81 5.33 -11.08
C TRP A 76 -14.56 4.99 -9.60
N ILE A 77 -13.89 3.86 -9.40
CA ILE A 77 -12.85 3.64 -8.37
C ILE A 77 -11.46 3.87 -8.98
#